data_AF-A0A2A2I344-F1
#
_entry.id   AF-A0A2A2I344-F1
#
_cell.length_a   1.000
_cell.length_b   1.000
_cell.length_c   1.000
_cell.angle_alpha   90.00
_cell.angle_beta   90.00
_cell.angle_gamma   90.00
#
_symmetry.space_group_name_H-M   'P 1'
#
loop_
_entity.id
_entity.type
_entity.pdbx_description
1 polymer ?
#
loop_
_entity_poly.entity_id
_entity_poly.type
_entity_poly.pdbx_seq_one_letter_code
_entity_poly.pdbx_strand_id
1 'polypeptide(L)' 'MAFESINALLAMGGHGPYVWTSYGAFLLVLSALVIWSVWQRRLVIEQARWHQRVARVQQQKAAGRQEFSN' A
#
# COMPACT_ATOMS: atom_id res chain seq x y z
N MET A 1 34.80 -27.97 -8.43
CA MET A 1 33.51 -28.69 -8.60
C MET A 1 32.38 -28.19 -7.68
N ALA A 2 32.57 -27.20 -6.79
CA ALA A 2 31.52 -26.77 -5.83
C ALA A 2 30.52 -25.71 -6.37
N PHE A 3 30.75 -25.17 -7.57
CA PHE A 3 29.82 -24.24 -8.23
C PHE A 3 28.73 -24.96 -9.06
N GLU A 4 28.85 -26.27 -9.26
CA GLU A 4 27.77 -27.12 -9.77
C GLU A 4 26.67 -27.33 -8.71
N SER A 5 26.98 -27.16 -7.42
CA SER A 5 26.08 -27.50 -6.31
C SER A 5 24.91 -26.53 -6.10
N ILE A 6 25.09 -25.23 -6.35
CA ILE A 6 23.99 -24.24 -6.23
C ILE A 6 22.99 -24.42 -7.39
N ASN A 7 23.51 -24.68 -8.59
CA ASN A 7 22.67 -24.99 -9.76
C ASN A 7 22.01 -26.37 -9.61
N ALA A 8 22.69 -27.37 -9.04
CA ALA A 8 22.10 -28.68 -8.70
C ALA A 8 21.11 -28.64 -7.52
N LEU A 9 21.15 -27.62 -6.66
CA LEU A 9 20.12 -27.35 -5.65
C LEU A 9 18.90 -26.62 -6.26
N LEU A 10 19.13 -25.72 -7.24
CA LEU A 10 18.10 -25.17 -8.12
C LEU A 10 17.58 -26.19 -9.16
N ALA A 11 18.31 -27.27 -9.38
CA ALA A 11 18.00 -28.30 -10.35
C ALA A 11 18.22 -29.67 -9.70
N MET A 12 17.64 -29.89 -8.53
CA MET A 12 17.41 -31.26 -8.06
C MET A 12 16.35 -31.86 -8.99
N GLY A 13 16.77 -32.46 -10.11
CA GLY A 13 15.89 -33.11 -11.08
C GLY A 13 14.98 -32.18 -11.90
N GLY A 14 15.34 -30.90 -12.12
CA GLY A 14 14.61 -29.98 -13.01
C GLY A 14 13.48 -29.15 -12.36
N HIS A 15 13.31 -29.21 -11.04
CA HIS A 15 12.16 -28.57 -10.36
C HIS A 15 12.42 -27.24 -9.63
N GLY A 16 13.66 -26.80 -9.40
CA GLY A 16 13.87 -25.54 -8.67
C GLY A 16 13.40 -24.25 -9.37
N PRO A 17 13.27 -24.14 -10.71
CA PRO A 17 12.54 -23.00 -11.29
C PRO A 17 11.07 -22.97 -10.86
N TYR A 18 10.41 -24.11 -10.63
CA TYR A 18 9.01 -24.15 -10.15
C TYR A 18 8.87 -23.66 -8.72
N VAL A 19 9.82 -24.01 -7.85
CA VAL A 19 9.84 -23.56 -6.45
C VAL A 19 10.04 -22.05 -6.38
N TRP A 20 11.03 -21.53 -7.10
CA TRP A 20 11.26 -20.09 -7.19
C TRP A 20 10.10 -19.33 -7.84
N THR A 21 9.40 -19.94 -8.80
CA THR A 21 8.21 -19.33 -9.40
C THR A 21 7.05 -19.29 -8.40
N SER A 22 6.87 -20.34 -7.60
CA SER A 22 5.84 -20.36 -6.54
C SER A 22 6.13 -19.36 -5.43
N TYR A 23 7.39 -19.27 -4.97
CA TYR A 23 7.81 -18.25 -4.00
C TYR A 23 7.74 -16.83 -4.59
N GLY A 24 8.14 -16.67 -5.86
CA GLY A 24 8.04 -15.40 -6.57
C GLY A 24 6.59 -14.96 -6.76
N ALA A 25 5.69 -15.86 -7.14
CA ALA A 25 4.26 -15.59 -7.26
C ALA A 25 3.64 -15.23 -5.91
N PHE A 26 3.98 -15.99 -4.86
CA PHE A 26 3.54 -15.68 -3.50
C PHE A 26 4.03 -14.31 -3.03
N LEU A 27 5.32 -14.01 -3.18
CA LEU A 27 5.89 -12.72 -2.83
C LEU A 27 5.30 -11.58 -3.68
N LEU A 28 5.01 -11.82 -4.96
CA LEU A 28 4.40 -10.85 -5.85
C LEU A 28 2.99 -10.50 -5.40
N VAL A 29 2.16 -11.51 -5.10
CA VAL A 29 0.80 -11.30 -4.58
C VAL A 29 0.84 -10.59 -3.23
N LEU A 30 1.73 -11.02 -2.33
CA LEU A 30 1.84 -10.44 -1.00
C LEU A 30 2.33 -8.98 -1.07
N SER A 31 3.32 -8.69 -1.92
CA SER A 31 3.79 -7.33 -2.17
C SER A 31 2.71 -6.47 -2.81
N ALA A 32 1.97 -6.99 -3.79
CA ALA A 32 0.86 -6.28 -4.41
C ALA A 32 -0.22 -5.92 -3.38
N LEU A 33 -0.58 -6.86 -2.49
CA LEU A 33 -1.54 -6.62 -1.42
C LEU A 33 -1.07 -5.55 -0.43
N VAL A 34 0.21 -5.59 -0.04
CA VAL A 34 0.81 -4.59 0.85
C VAL A 34 0.80 -3.21 0.19
N ILE A 35 1.26 -3.12 -1.06
CA ILE A 35 1.26 -1.88 -1.84
C ILE A 35 -0.16 -1.34 -1.94
N TRP A 36 -1.13 -2.18 -2.30
CA TRP A 36 -2.53 -1.81 -2.42
C TRP A 36 -3.09 -1.29 -1.09
N SER A 37 -2.82 -1.98 0.02
CA SER A 37 -3.26 -1.60 1.36
C SER A 37 -2.69 -0.25 1.79
N VAL A 38 -1.39 -0.02 1.53
CA VAL A 38 -0.74 1.27 1.82
C VAL A 38 -1.33 2.38 0.95
N TRP A 39 -1.55 2.12 -0.34
CA TRP A 39 -2.12 3.10 -1.26
C TRP A 39 -3.54 3.51 -0.87
N GLN A 40 -4.40 2.53 -0.59
CA GLN A 40 -5.76 2.73 -0.08
C GLN A 40 -5.76 3.57 1.21
N ARG A 41 -4.90 3.24 2.18
CA ARG A 41 -4.78 4.01 3.42
C ARG A 41 -4.39 5.46 3.17
N ARG A 42 -3.46 5.72 2.25
CA ARG A 42 -3.05 7.09 1.91
C ARG A 42 -4.20 7.89 1.31
N LEU A 43 -4.94 7.29 0.37
CA LEU A 43 -6.11 7.92 -0.25
C LEU A 43 -7.20 8.25 0.77
N VAL A 44 -7.50 7.34 1.69
CA VAL A 44 -8.53 7.57 2.73
C VAL A 44 -8.10 8.67 3.70
N ILE A 45 -6.84 8.68 4.13
CA ILE A 45 -6.30 9.72 5.04
C ILE A 45 -6.34 11.09 4.35
N GLU A 46 -6.01 11.16 3.07
CA GLU A 46 -6.01 12.40 2.31
C GLU A 46 -7.42 12.98 2.13
N GLN A 47 -8.40 12.12 1.84
CA GLN A 47 -9.81 12.49 1.80
C GLN A 47 -10.33 12.99 3.16
N ALA A 48 -9.95 12.32 4.26
CA ALA A 48 -10.32 12.74 5.60
C ALA A 48 -9.74 14.13 5.95
N ARG A 49 -8.49 14.40 5.56
CA ARG A 49 -7.87 15.73 5.75
C ARG A 49 -8.60 16.82 4.98
N TRP A 50 -9.04 16.54 3.76
CA TRP A 50 -9.80 17.49 2.94
C TRP A 50 -11.13 17.86 3.61
N HIS A 51 -11.91 16.86 4.04
CA HIS A 51 -13.18 17.10 4.73
C HIS A 51 -13.03 17.91 6.02
N GLN A 52 -11.98 17.64 6.80
CA GLN A 52 -11.70 18.41 8.01
C GLN A 52 -11.38 19.88 7.73
N ARG A 53 -10.65 20.19 6.65
CA ARG A 53 -10.36 21.58 6.27
C ARG A 53 -11.62 22.34 5.88
N VAL A 54 -12.49 21.72 5.07
CA VAL A 54 -13.75 22.34 4.64
C VAL A 54 -14.67 22.60 5.83
N ALA A 55 -14.79 21.66 6.77
CA ALA A 55 -15.61 21.83 7.98
C ALA A 55 -15.14 23.01 8.84
N ARG A 56 -13.83 23.22 8.99
CA ARG A 56 -13.29 24.38 9.76
C ARG A 56 -13.62 25.71 9.11
N VAL A 57 -13.52 25.81 7.78
CA VAL A 57 -13.87 27.03 7.04
C VAL A 57 -15.36 27.36 7.18
N GLN A 58 -16.23 26.34 7.18
CA GLN A 58 -17.67 26.56 7.39
C GLN A 58 -17.99 27.04 8.81
N GLN A 59 -17.35 26.48 9.83
CA GLN A 59 -17.52 26.92 11.22
C GLN A 59 -17.09 28.38 11.42
N GLN A 60 -15.96 28.80 10.83
CA GLN A 60 -15.53 30.20 10.89
C GLN A 60 -16.52 31.15 10.18
N LYS A 61 -17.07 30.73 9.03
CA LYS A 61 -18.11 31.51 8.33
C LYS A 61 -19.42 31.58 9.11
N ALA A 62 -19.77 30.55 9.87
CA ALA A 62 -20.96 30.55 10.73
C ALA A 62 -20.76 31.45 11.96
N ALA A 63 -19.59 31.36 12.61
CA ALA A 63 -19.25 32.21 13.75
C ALA A 63 -19.16 33.70 13.37
N GLY A 64 -18.48 34.04 12.27
CA GLY A 64 -18.38 35.43 11.81
C GLY A 64 -19.69 36.02 11.29
N ARG A 65 -20.62 35.17 10.81
CA ARG A 65 -21.97 35.63 10.41
C ARG A 65 -22.88 35.92 11.61
N GLN A 66 -22.65 35.25 12.75
CA GLN A 66 -23.34 35.56 14.00
C GLN A 66 -22.82 36.85 14.64
N GLU A 67 -21.53 37.14 14.52
CA GLU A 67 -20.92 38.37 15.05
C GLU A 67 -21.38 39.63 14.29
N PHE A 68 -21.64 39.55 12.98
CA PHE A 68 -22.09 40.70 12.17
C PHE A 68 -23.61 40.94 12.25
N SER A 69 -24.38 40.05 12.88
CA SER A 69 -25.84 40.12 12.97
C SER A 69 -26.36 40.63 14.33
N ASN A 70 -25.46 41.06 15.22
CA ASN A 70 -25.76 41.65 16.53
C ASN A 70 -25.27 43.10 16.56
#